data_AF-A0A9W3BW66-F1
#
_entry.id   AF-A0A9W3BW66-F1
#
_cell.length_a   1.000
_cell.length_b   1.000
_cell.length_c   1.000
_cell.angle_alpha   90.00
_cell.angle_beta   90.00
_cell.angle_gamma   90.00
#
_symmetry.space_group_name_H-M   'P 1'
#
loop_
_entity.id
_entity.type
_entity.pdbx_description
1 polymer ?
#
loop_
_entity_poly.entity_id
_entity_poly.type
_entity_poly.pdbx_seq_one_letter_code
_entity_poly.pdbx_strand_id
1 'polypeptide(L)'
;MGSLDLPHASPFKGGSETFLRNVFENILKTYLRKNPTAKTIWELVQSVDSEKIFYDHFTFRTLKVDGYGIDSLSSFFMDYGYKIGGGLDFPKKKLRVLWFSPPEVQVPNDGHGIANGPLPRLVIAEVLVDELNVESQSTYM
;
A
#
# COMPACT_ATOMS: atom_id res chain seq x y z
N MET A 1 41.70 -7.45 -10.41
CA MET A 1 41.01 -7.57 -9.11
C MET A 1 39.53 -7.63 -9.41
N GLY A 2 38.96 -8.84 -9.46
CA GLY A 2 37.53 -9.01 -9.67
C GLY A 2 36.79 -8.70 -8.38
N SER A 3 35.90 -7.71 -8.42
CA SER A 3 34.92 -7.51 -7.36
C SER A 3 34.02 -8.75 -7.36
N LEU A 4 34.09 -9.54 -6.29
CA LEU A 4 33.11 -10.58 -6.02
C LEU A 4 31.84 -9.85 -5.60
N ASP A 5 30.90 -9.70 -6.54
CA ASP A 5 29.55 -9.25 -6.22
C ASP A 5 28.96 -10.23 -5.19
N LEU A 6 28.92 -9.79 -3.93
CA LEU A 6 28.20 -10.44 -2.86
C LEU A 6 26.75 -10.61 -3.32
N PRO A 7 26.10 -11.75 -3.07
CA PRO A 7 24.69 -11.91 -3.39
C PRO A 7 23.91 -10.81 -2.68
N HIS A 8 23.30 -9.91 -3.44
CA HIS A 8 22.36 -8.95 -2.89
C HIS A 8 21.26 -9.75 -2.20
N ALA A 9 21.24 -9.69 -0.86
CA ALA A 9 20.16 -10.26 -0.08
C ALA A 9 18.83 -9.67 -0.60
N SER A 10 17.85 -10.55 -0.86
CA SER A 10 16.53 -10.13 -1.32
C SER A 10 15.98 -9.00 -0.42
N PRO A 11 15.46 -7.90 -0.99
CA PRO A 11 14.81 -6.86 -0.19
C PRO A 11 13.54 -7.37 0.50
N PHE A 12 13.00 -8.52 0.04
CA PHE A 12 11.81 -9.15 0.57
C PHE A 12 12.16 -10.14 1.69
N LYS A 13 12.08 -9.69 2.94
CA LYS A 13 12.17 -10.55 4.13
C LYS A 13 10.87 -11.33 4.36
N GLY A 14 9.74 -10.76 3.95
CA GLY A 14 8.40 -11.30 4.18
C GLY A 14 7.99 -12.46 3.27
N GLY A 15 8.76 -12.79 2.23
CA GLY A 15 8.43 -13.82 1.24
C GLY A 15 8.85 -13.46 -0.19
N SER A 16 8.16 -14.02 -1.19
CA SER A 16 8.45 -13.74 -2.60
C SER A 16 7.71 -12.49 -3.11
N GLU A 17 8.29 -11.83 -4.12
CA GLU A 17 7.63 -10.73 -4.84
C GLU A 17 6.26 -11.15 -5.40
N THR A 18 6.16 -12.37 -5.94
CA THR A 18 4.90 -12.93 -6.44
C THR A 18 3.82 -12.98 -5.37
N PHE A 19 4.18 -13.33 -4.13
CA PHE A 19 3.21 -13.32 -3.03
C PHE A 19 2.72 -11.90 -2.73
N LEU A 20 3.60 -10.91 -2.68
CA LEU A 20 3.23 -9.51 -2.49
C LEU A 20 2.28 -9.02 -3.59
N ARG A 21 2.56 -9.36 -4.85
CA ARG A 21 1.70 -9.01 -5.99
C ARG A 21 0.32 -9.65 -5.87
N ASN A 22 0.25 -10.93 -5.48
CA ASN A 22 -1.02 -11.61 -5.19
C ASN A 22 -1.80 -10.93 -4.06
N VAL A 23 -1.12 -10.41 -3.03
CA VAL A 23 -1.78 -9.64 -1.96
C VAL A 23 -2.42 -8.36 -2.53
N PHE A 24 -1.68 -7.58 -3.32
CA PHE A 24 -2.23 -6.38 -3.97
C PHE A 24 -3.40 -6.69 -4.92
N GLU A 25 -3.32 -7.77 -5.70
CA GLU A 25 -4.41 -8.21 -6.56
C GLU A 25 -5.66 -8.55 -5.77
N ASN A 26 -5.53 -9.23 -4.64
CA ASN A 26 -6.66 -9.56 -3.77
C ASN A 26 -7.27 -8.33 -3.10
N ILE A 27 -6.44 -7.34 -2.73
CA ILE A 27 -6.91 -6.03 -2.23
C ILE A 27 -7.71 -5.33 -3.33
N LEU A 28 -7.16 -5.21 -4.54
CA LEU A 28 -7.84 -4.58 -5.68
C LEU A 28 -9.15 -5.30 -6.02
N LYS A 29 -9.15 -6.63 -6.13
CA LYS A 29 -10.34 -7.43 -6.42
C LYS A 29 -11.44 -7.19 -5.38
N THR A 30 -11.07 -7.13 -4.10
CA THR A 30 -12.00 -6.82 -3.02
C THR A 30 -12.54 -5.41 -3.13
N TYR A 31 -11.68 -4.43 -3.44
CA TYR A 31 -12.07 -3.04 -3.64
C TYR A 31 -13.05 -2.88 -4.80
N LEU A 32 -12.74 -3.41 -5.99
CA LEU A 32 -13.60 -3.31 -7.17
C LEU A 32 -14.95 -4.00 -6.96
N ARG A 33 -14.98 -5.15 -6.27
CA ARG A 33 -16.24 -5.82 -5.92
C ARG A 33 -17.15 -4.94 -5.05
N LYS A 34 -16.58 -4.19 -4.11
CA LYS A 34 -17.33 -3.34 -3.18
C LYS A 34 -17.66 -1.95 -3.74
N ASN A 35 -17.03 -1.54 -4.84
CA ASN A 35 -17.15 -0.19 -5.40
C ASN A 35 -17.51 -0.27 -6.90
N PRO A 36 -18.81 -0.46 -7.24
CA PRO A 36 -19.25 -0.66 -8.62
C PRO A 36 -18.82 0.46 -9.58
N THR A 37 -18.89 1.72 -9.15
CA THR A 37 -18.44 2.85 -9.97
C THR A 37 -16.95 2.76 -10.30
N ALA A 38 -16.11 2.43 -9.31
CA ALA A 38 -14.68 2.27 -9.53
C ALA A 38 -14.40 1.08 -10.45
N LYS A 39 -15.16 -0.01 -10.32
CA LYS A 39 -15.09 -1.16 -11.23
C LYS A 39 -15.44 -0.78 -12.66
N THR A 40 -16.53 -0.06 -12.89
CA THR A 40 -16.91 0.38 -14.24
C THR A 40 -15.83 1.25 -14.87
N ILE A 41 -15.28 2.22 -14.13
CA ILE A 41 -14.18 3.05 -14.63
C ILE A 41 -12.95 2.18 -14.94
N TRP A 42 -12.58 1.27 -14.04
CA TRP A 42 -11.45 0.37 -14.23
C TRP A 42 -11.60 -0.53 -15.47
N GLU A 43 -12.80 -1.06 -15.74
CA GLU A 43 -13.11 -1.84 -16.93
C GLU A 43 -13.06 -0.99 -18.21
N LEU A 44 -13.61 0.23 -18.18
CA LEU A 44 -13.57 1.16 -19.31
C LEU A 44 -12.14 1.56 -19.67
N VAL A 45 -11.31 1.89 -18.68
CA VAL A 45 -9.90 2.23 -18.92
C VAL A 45 -9.16 1.04 -19.52
N GLN A 46 -9.38 -0.17 -19.02
CA GLN A 46 -8.78 -1.37 -19.62
C GLN A 46 -9.27 -1.64 -21.03
N SER A 47 -10.53 -1.36 -21.35
CA SER A 47 -11.05 -1.59 -22.70
C SER A 47 -10.40 -0.68 -23.76
N VAL A 48 -9.85 0.45 -23.34
CA VAL A 48 -9.18 1.43 -24.22
C VAL A 48 -7.69 1.14 -24.32
N ASP A 49 -7.02 0.85 -23.20
CA ASP A 49 -5.58 0.58 -23.17
C ASP A 49 -5.20 -0.24 -21.92
N SER A 50 -5.46 -1.55 -21.98
CA SER A 50 -5.17 -2.47 -20.87
C SER A 50 -3.67 -2.56 -20.54
N GLU A 51 -2.81 -2.32 -21.53
CA GLU A 51 -1.35 -2.47 -21.41
C GLU A 51 -0.67 -1.28 -20.70
N LYS A 52 -1.42 -0.28 -20.24
CA LYS A 52 -0.83 0.94 -19.62
C LYS A 52 -1.45 1.36 -18.29
N ILE A 53 -2.24 0.50 -17.64
CA ILE A 53 -2.73 0.82 -16.30
C ILE A 53 -1.61 0.58 -15.29
N PHE A 54 -1.21 1.68 -14.64
CA PHE A 54 -0.32 1.69 -13.50
C PHE A 54 -1.04 2.22 -12.26
N TYR A 55 -0.74 1.62 -11.12
CA TYR A 55 -1.31 2.02 -9.84
C TYR A 55 -0.32 2.93 -9.13
N ASP A 56 -0.65 4.22 -9.08
CA ASP A 56 0.20 5.21 -8.43
C ASP A 56 0.39 4.91 -6.93
N HIS A 57 -0.72 4.69 -6.23
CA HIS A 57 -0.73 4.38 -4.80
C HIS A 57 -2.00 3.66 -4.35
N PHE A 58 -1.91 2.99 -3.21
CA PHE A 58 -3.05 2.45 -2.46
C PHE A 58 -3.21 3.22 -1.15
N THR A 59 -4.44 3.60 -0.79
CA THR A 59 -4.73 4.32 0.45
C THR A 59 -5.52 3.46 1.44
N PHE A 60 -5.06 3.41 2.68
CA PHE A 60 -5.69 2.71 3.80
C PHE A 60 -6.01 3.66 4.94
N ARG A 61 -7.00 3.27 5.76
CA ARG A 61 -7.36 3.97 7.00
C ARG A 61 -7.34 3.00 8.16
N THR A 62 -6.84 3.49 9.28
CA THR A 62 -6.58 2.76 10.52
C THR A 62 -7.00 3.62 11.72
N LEU A 63 -6.92 3.07 12.92
CA LEU A 63 -7.26 3.76 14.16
C LEU A 63 -6.03 3.74 15.07
N LYS A 64 -5.60 4.88 15.59
CA LYS A 64 -4.44 4.93 16.50
C LYS A 64 -4.85 4.42 17.89
N VAL A 65 -4.98 3.11 17.98
CA VAL A 65 -5.14 2.30 19.20
C VAL A 65 -4.19 1.09 19.11
N ASP A 66 -3.93 0.43 20.23
CA ASP A 66 -2.94 -0.64 20.33
C ASP A 66 -3.20 -1.78 19.34
N GLY A 67 -2.29 -1.96 18.38
CA GLY A 67 -2.36 -3.00 17.36
C GLY A 67 -3.24 -2.67 16.13
N TYR A 68 -3.85 -1.49 16.04
CA TYR A 68 -4.76 -1.15 14.92
C TYR A 68 -4.39 0.13 14.16
N GLY A 69 -3.24 0.75 14.46
CA GLY A 69 -2.75 1.97 13.80
C GLY A 69 -1.94 1.71 12.52
N ILE A 70 -1.17 2.71 12.09
CA ILE A 70 -0.32 2.61 10.90
C ILE A 70 0.69 1.46 11.03
N ASP A 71 1.29 1.29 12.22
CA ASP A 71 2.35 0.29 12.44
C ASP A 71 1.86 -1.15 12.22
N SER A 72 0.60 -1.45 12.57
CA SER A 72 0.07 -2.80 12.43
C SER A 72 -0.14 -3.20 10.97
N LEU A 73 -0.50 -2.25 10.11
CA LEU A 73 -0.63 -2.50 8.67
C LEU A 73 0.70 -2.36 7.92
N SER A 74 1.51 -1.34 8.26
CA SER A 74 2.75 -1.04 7.54
C SER A 74 3.84 -2.06 7.77
N SER A 75 3.90 -2.71 8.94
CA SER A 75 4.88 -3.75 9.25
C SER A 75 4.96 -4.84 8.18
N PHE A 76 3.80 -5.36 7.72
CA PHE A 76 3.73 -6.31 6.62
C PHE A 76 4.46 -5.79 5.38
N PHE A 77 4.16 -4.58 4.92
CA PHE A 77 4.77 -4.04 3.70
C PHE A 77 6.26 -3.71 3.88
N MET A 78 6.67 -3.30 5.08
CA MET A 78 8.07 -3.07 5.41
C MET A 78 8.90 -4.36 5.37
N ASP A 79 8.32 -5.52 5.71
CA ASP A 79 8.97 -6.82 5.49
C ASP A 79 9.17 -7.14 4.00
N TYR A 80 8.43 -6.48 3.12
CA TYR A 80 8.64 -6.51 1.67
C TYR A 80 9.49 -5.34 1.16
N GLY A 81 10.23 -4.65 2.03
CA GLY A 81 11.19 -3.62 1.61
C GLY A 81 10.58 -2.25 1.32
N TYR A 82 9.29 -2.02 1.62
CA TYR A 82 8.74 -0.67 1.63
C TYR A 82 9.41 0.20 2.70
N LYS A 83 9.58 1.48 2.41
CA LYS A 83 10.22 2.45 3.30
C LYS A 83 9.32 3.65 3.55
N ILE A 84 9.36 4.22 4.75
CA ILE A 84 8.65 5.47 5.05
C ILE A 84 9.24 6.57 4.17
N GLY A 85 8.38 7.20 3.37
CA GLY A 85 8.75 8.32 2.51
C GLY A 85 8.47 9.70 3.14
N GLY A 86 7.57 9.76 4.12
CA GLY A 86 7.22 10.99 4.84
C GLY A 86 5.81 10.94 5.43
N GLY A 87 5.37 12.06 5.99
CA GLY A 87 4.07 12.15 6.67
C GLY A 87 3.47 13.55 6.67
N LEU A 88 2.15 13.59 6.88
CA LEU A 88 1.38 14.82 7.07
C LEU A 88 0.36 14.62 8.19
N ASP A 89 0.26 15.61 9.07
CA ASP A 89 -0.79 15.69 10.09
C ASP A 89 -1.92 16.60 9.63
N PHE A 90 -3.15 16.21 9.94
CA PHE A 90 -4.37 16.97 9.67
C PHE A 90 -5.10 17.26 11.00
N PRO A 91 -4.67 18.28 11.76
CA PRO A 91 -5.18 18.52 13.12
C PRO A 91 -6.70 18.69 13.17
N LYS A 92 -7.29 19.42 12.21
CA LYS A 92 -8.76 19.61 12.13
C LYS A 92 -9.52 18.29 11.97
N LYS A 93 -8.90 17.28 11.38
CA LYS A 93 -9.48 15.96 11.15
C LYS A 93 -9.02 14.92 12.19
N LYS A 94 -8.14 15.30 13.13
CA LYS A 94 -7.54 14.40 14.13
C LYS A 94 -6.95 13.16 13.45
N LEU A 95 -6.16 13.39 12.39
CA LEU A 95 -5.69 12.35 11.48
C LEU A 95 -4.19 12.54 11.20
N ARG A 96 -3.43 11.47 11.30
CA ARG A 96 -2.03 11.39 10.87
C ARG A 96 -1.94 10.51 9.63
N VAL A 97 -1.09 10.87 8.67
CA VAL A 97 -0.89 10.12 7.43
C VAL A 97 0.59 9.90 7.19
N LEU A 98 0.98 8.66 6.88
CA LEU A 98 2.31 8.32 6.37
C LEU A 98 2.19 7.76 4.95
N TRP A 99 3.18 8.05 4.10
CA TRP A 99 3.32 7.39 2.80
C TRP A 99 4.59 6.55 2.75
N PHE A 100 4.56 5.48 1.96
CA PHE A 100 5.63 4.50 1.86
C PHE A 100 6.04 4.30 0.39
N SER A 101 7.34 4.39 0.13
CA SER A 101 7.93 4.11 -1.18
C SER A 101 8.10 2.60 -1.38
N PRO A 102 7.78 2.05 -2.57
CA PRO A 102 8.02 0.65 -2.88
C PRO A 102 9.53 0.32 -2.95
N PRO A 103 9.91 -0.95 -2.78
CA PRO A 103 11.25 -1.41 -3.15
C PRO A 103 11.45 -1.35 -4.66
N GLU A 104 12.72 -1.38 -5.10
CA GLU A 104 13.04 -1.55 -6.51
C GLU A 104 12.72 -2.99 -6.96
N VAL A 105 12.01 -3.11 -8.08
CA VAL A 105 11.67 -4.38 -8.72
C VAL A 105 11.99 -4.29 -10.21
N GLN A 106 12.34 -5.41 -10.82
CA GLN A 106 12.49 -5.46 -12.27
C GLN A 106 11.10 -5.43 -12.92
N VAL A 107 10.87 -4.45 -13.77
CA VAL A 107 9.63 -4.30 -14.54
C VAL A 107 9.98 -4.61 -16.00
N PRO A 108 9.35 -5.62 -16.63
CA PRO A 108 9.49 -5.88 -18.06
C PRO A 108 9.11 -4.66 -18.90
N ASN A 109 9.65 -4.54 -20.12
CA ASN A 109 9.37 -3.40 -21.01
C ASN A 109 7.87 -3.26 -21.35
N ASP A 110 7.15 -4.39 -21.40
CA ASP A 110 5.71 -4.52 -21.60
C ASP A 110 4.93 -4.76 -20.29
N GLY A 111 5.61 -4.61 -19.14
CA GLY A 111 5.06 -4.86 -17.82
C GLY A 111 4.01 -3.82 -17.42
N HIS A 112 2.80 -4.29 -17.11
CA HIS A 112 1.67 -3.45 -16.72
C HIS A 112 0.81 -4.10 -15.63
N GLY A 113 -0.10 -3.31 -15.05
CA GLY A 113 -0.96 -3.75 -13.95
C GLY A 113 -0.20 -4.09 -12.66
N ILE A 114 -0.86 -4.80 -11.75
CA ILE A 114 -0.27 -5.21 -10.46
C ILE A 114 0.69 -6.41 -10.63
N ALA A 115 0.37 -7.31 -11.57
CA ALA A 115 1.14 -8.53 -11.78
C ALA A 115 2.54 -8.26 -12.34
N ASN A 116 2.67 -7.32 -13.28
CA ASN A 116 3.92 -7.13 -14.03
C ASN A 116 4.38 -5.67 -14.10
N GLY A 117 3.64 -4.72 -13.54
CA GLY A 117 4.02 -3.30 -13.50
C GLY A 117 4.85 -2.91 -12.27
N PRO A 118 5.20 -1.62 -12.15
CA PRO A 118 5.75 -1.03 -10.93
C PRO A 118 4.83 -1.27 -9.72
N LEU A 119 5.42 -1.53 -8.56
CA LEU A 119 4.67 -1.63 -7.31
C LEU A 119 4.11 -0.26 -6.90
N PRO A 120 2.87 -0.18 -6.40
CA PRO A 120 2.28 1.08 -5.99
C PRO A 120 2.93 1.61 -4.71
N ARG A 121 2.92 2.93 -4.53
CA ARG A 121 3.14 3.54 -3.20
C ARG A 121 2.01 3.15 -2.25
N LEU A 122 2.26 3.27 -0.95
CA LEU A 122 1.21 3.10 0.07
C LEU A 122 0.99 4.42 0.79
N VAL A 123 -0.25 4.72 1.12
CA VAL A 123 -0.65 5.84 1.97
C VAL A 123 -1.49 5.25 3.09
N ILE A 124 -1.07 5.39 4.33
CA ILE A 124 -1.78 4.85 5.48
C ILE A 124 -2.09 6.01 6.42
N ALA A 125 -3.38 6.22 6.64
CA ALA A 125 -3.89 7.21 7.56
C ALA A 125 -4.36 6.54 8.85
N GLU A 126 -4.15 7.17 9.99
CA GLU A 126 -4.75 6.77 11.27
C GLU A 126 -5.47 7.93 11.94
N VAL A 127 -6.64 7.64 12.49
CA VAL A 127 -7.39 8.58 13.34
C VAL A 127 -6.77 8.57 14.73
N LEU A 128 -6.46 9.75 15.27
CA LEU A 128 -5.93 9.95 16.61
C LEU A 128 -7.08 9.82 17.62
N VAL A 129 -7.34 8.60 18.08
CA VAL A 129 -8.51 8.27 18.90
C VAL A 129 -8.52 9.06 20.21
N ASP A 130 -7.36 9.22 20.85
CA ASP A 130 -7.22 9.99 22.10
C ASP A 130 -7.55 11.47 21.96
N GLU A 131 -7.59 12.00 20.73
CA GLU A 131 -8.00 13.37 20.46
C GLU A 131 -9.51 13.51 20.21
N LEU A 132 -10.25 12.40 20.09
CA LEU A 132 -11.72 12.41 19.90
C LEU A 132 -12.46 12.82 21.19
N ASN A 133 -13.79 12.98 21.10
CA ASN A 133 -14.59 13.17 22.30
C ASN A 133 -14.69 11.84 23.10
N VAL A 134 -15.01 11.94 24.39
CA VAL A 134 -15.06 10.80 25.32
C VAL A 134 -16.02 9.69 24.85
N GLU A 135 -17.18 10.08 24.31
CA GLU A 135 -18.16 9.13 23.77
C GLU A 135 -17.54 8.28 22.63
N SER A 136 -16.87 8.93 21.69
CA SER A 136 -16.20 8.23 20.57
C SER A 136 -15.06 7.36 21.08
N GLN A 137 -14.26 7.84 22.03
CA GLN A 137 -13.16 7.06 22.62
C GLN A 137 -13.66 5.76 23.25
N SER A 138 -14.77 5.82 24.00
CA SER A 138 -15.38 4.64 24.65
C SER A 138 -15.89 3.57 23.68
N THR A 139 -16.05 3.90 22.40
CA THR A 139 -16.43 2.93 21.36
C THR A 139 -15.23 2.12 20.86
N TYR A 140 -14.01 2.62 21.03
CA TYR A 140 -12.78 2.05 20.48
C TYR A 140 -11.80 1.50 21.54
N MET A 141 -12.12 1.70 22.83
CA MET A 141 -11.38 1.22 24.01
C MET A 141 -12.19 0.13 24.72
#